data_AF-A0AA38L7A7-F1
#
_entry.id   AF-A0AA38L7A7-F1
#
_cell.length_a   1.000
_cell.length_b   1.000
_cell.length_c   1.000
_cell.angle_alpha   90.00
_cell.angle_beta   90.00
_cell.angle_gamma   90.00
#
_symmetry.space_group_name_H-M   'P 1'
#
loop_
_entity.id
_entity.type
_entity.pdbx_description
1 polymer ?
#
loop_
_entity_poly.entity_id
_entity_poly.type
_entity_poly.pdbx_seq_one_letter_code
_entity_poly.pdbx_strand_id
1 'polypeptide(L)'
;HVVYLGEQHEDFLEPESVTNSHHELLLSTLGSKEAATNSIFYSYKIFNGFAADLEEEHATAISKLPGVVSVFLNREHKLHTTRSWGFLGLEDGDPKSETEEIPSFSLWRKAGFGKDVIVANLDT
;
A
#
# COMPACT_ATOMS: atom_id res chain seq x y z
N HIS A 1 -11.82 -0.13 9.20
CA HIS A 1 -12.02 -1.31 8.35
C HIS A 1 -11.50 -1.05 6.94
N VAL A 2 -11.16 -2.09 6.18
CA VAL A 2 -10.86 -2.06 4.74
C VAL A 2 -12.04 -2.67 3.99
N VAL A 3 -12.52 -1.96 2.98
CA VAL A 3 -13.58 -2.40 2.05
C VAL A 3 -12.94 -2.69 0.70
N TYR A 4 -13.02 -3.96 0.27
CA TYR A 4 -12.49 -4.43 -1.01
C TYR A 4 -13.64 -4.61 -2.01
N LEU A 5 -13.52 -3.96 -3.16
CA LEU A 5 -14.53 -3.91 -4.23
C LEU A 5 -14.11 -4.69 -5.49
N GLY A 6 -12.91 -5.29 -5.50
CA GLY A 6 -12.43 -6.12 -6.61
C GLY A 6 -11.29 -5.48 -7.42
N GLU A 7 -11.10 -5.99 -8.64
CA GLU A 7 -10.12 -5.49 -9.59
C GLU A 7 -10.50 -4.09 -10.08
N GLN A 8 -9.50 -3.23 -10.26
CA GLN A 8 -9.71 -1.89 -10.80
C GLN A 8 -9.80 -1.98 -12.32
N HIS A 9 -11.01 -1.85 -12.87
CA HIS A 9 -11.21 -1.78 -14.32
C HIS A 9 -10.63 -0.47 -14.88
N GLU A 10 -9.90 -0.55 -16.00
CA GLU A 10 -9.31 0.60 -16.70
C GLU A 10 -10.35 1.64 -17.16
N ASP A 11 -11.64 1.32 -17.15
CA ASP A 11 -12.71 2.29 -17.44
C ASP A 11 -12.90 3.34 -16.31
N PHE A 12 -12.29 3.12 -15.13
CA PHE A 12 -12.35 4.01 -13.96
C PHE A 12 -11.06 4.85 -13.76
N LEU A 13 -10.46 5.31 -14.86
CA LEU A 13 -9.20 6.06 -14.85
C LEU A 13 -9.29 7.48 -14.25
N GLU A 14 -10.48 7.99 -13.94
CA GLU A 14 -10.62 9.26 -13.24
C GLU A 14 -10.63 9.05 -11.71
N PRO A 15 -9.60 9.51 -10.98
CA PRO A 15 -9.50 9.33 -9.53
C PRO A 15 -10.68 9.93 -8.78
N GLU A 16 -11.28 11.00 -9.30
CA GLU A 16 -12.46 11.65 -8.73
C GLU A 16 -13.72 10.78 -8.86
N SER A 17 -13.87 10.04 -9.97
CA SER A 17 -15.01 9.15 -10.21
C SER A 17 -15.01 7.95 -9.25
N VAL A 18 -13.84 7.34 -9.04
CA VAL A 18 -13.64 6.26 -8.05
C VAL A 18 -13.94 6.76 -6.64
N THR A 19 -13.40 7.91 -6.27
CA THR A 19 -13.59 8.50 -4.93
C THR A 19 -15.07 8.83 -4.66
N ASN A 20 -15.78 9.38 -5.65
CA ASN A 20 -17.21 9.64 -5.54
C ASN A 20 -18.03 8.34 -5.35
N SER A 21 -17.70 7.28 -6.08
CA SER A 21 -18.38 5.98 -5.94
C SER A 21 -18.19 5.37 -4.54
N HIS A 22 -17.01 5.56 -3.93
CA HIS A 22 -16.73 5.11 -2.56
C HIS A 22 -17.57 5.88 -1.54
N HIS A 23 -17.69 7.21 -1.72
CA HIS A 23 -18.54 8.03 -0.87
C HIS A 23 -20.03 7.69 -1.02
N GLU A 24 -20.51 7.41 -2.23
CA GLU A 24 -21.89 6.97 -2.46
C GLU A 24 -22.21 5.64 -1.78
N LEU A 25 -21.27 4.69 -1.82
CA LEU A 25 -21.41 3.41 -1.15
C LEU A 25 -21.56 3.60 0.37
N LEU A 26 -20.72 4.43 0.97
CA LEU A 26 -20.78 4.74 2.40
C LEU A 26 -21.97 5.60 2.82
N LEU A 27 -22.41 6.51 1.94
CA LEU A 27 -23.61 7.33 2.13
C LEU A 27 -24.85 6.47 2.39
N SER A 28 -24.98 5.38 1.63
CA SER A 28 -26.12 4.47 1.75
C SER A 28 -26.19 3.76 3.11
N THR A 29 -25.05 3.62 3.79
CA THR A 29 -24.95 2.87 5.06
C THR A 29 -24.81 3.75 6.29
N LEU A 30 -24.13 4.89 6.18
CA LEU A 30 -23.90 5.83 7.29
C LEU A 30 -25.00 6.89 7.40
N GLY A 31 -25.85 7.04 6.38
CA GLY A 31 -27.01 7.94 6.40
C GLY A 31 -26.68 9.44 6.38
N SER A 32 -25.39 9.82 6.36
CA SER A 32 -24.93 11.21 6.27
C SER A 32 -23.74 11.36 5.32
N LYS A 33 -23.79 12.40 4.46
CA LYS A 33 -22.72 12.72 3.52
C LYS A 33 -21.44 13.11 4.21
N GLU A 34 -21.54 13.91 5.27
CA GLU A 34 -20.37 14.32 6.06
C GLU A 34 -19.74 13.13 6.76
N ALA A 35 -20.55 12.20 7.30
CA ALA A 35 -20.03 10.98 7.91
C ALA A 35 -19.32 10.09 6.88
N ALA A 36 -19.91 9.91 5.70
CA ALA A 36 -19.30 9.14 4.62
C ALA A 36 -17.99 9.76 4.13
N THR A 37 -17.93 11.08 3.94
CA THR A 37 -16.71 11.76 3.50
C THR A 37 -15.60 11.70 4.55
N ASN A 38 -15.94 11.93 5.83
CA ASN A 38 -14.96 11.97 6.91
C ASN A 38 -14.48 10.58 7.36
N SER A 39 -15.23 9.53 7.06
CA SER A 39 -14.87 8.17 7.46
C SER A 39 -13.73 7.58 6.62
N ILE A 40 -13.62 7.91 5.32
CA ILE A 40 -12.54 7.40 4.47
C ILE A 40 -11.25 8.16 4.78
N PHE A 41 -10.22 7.43 5.20
CA PHE A 41 -8.89 7.99 5.40
C PHE A 41 -7.85 7.49 4.39
N TYR A 42 -8.20 6.48 3.57
CA TYR A 42 -7.30 5.99 2.53
C TYR A 42 -8.08 5.33 1.38
N SER A 43 -7.63 5.55 0.13
CA SER A 43 -8.17 4.87 -1.06
C SER A 43 -7.05 4.14 -1.79
N TYR A 44 -7.28 2.88 -2.14
CA TYR A 44 -6.30 2.05 -2.84
C TYR A 44 -6.36 2.34 -4.35
N LYS A 45 -5.19 2.36 -5.01
CA LYS A 45 -5.02 2.64 -6.45
C LYS A 45 -4.62 1.42 -7.29
N ILE A 46 -4.25 0.34 -6.61
CA ILE A 46 -3.81 -0.93 -7.23
C ILE A 46 -4.95 -1.94 -7.33
N PHE A 47 -6.05 -1.66 -6.64
CA PHE A 47 -7.31 -2.40 -6.67
C PHE A 47 -8.43 -1.44 -6.25
N ASN A 48 -9.67 -1.79 -6.57
CA ASN A 48 -10.81 -0.98 -6.17
C ASN A 48 -11.14 -1.21 -4.70
N GLY A 49 -10.95 -0.21 -3.86
CA GLY A 49 -11.27 -0.29 -2.43
C GLY A 49 -10.75 0.89 -1.62
N PHE A 50 -11.15 0.94 -0.35
CA PHE A 50 -10.80 2.02 0.57
C PHE A 50 -10.72 1.55 2.01
N ALA A 51 -10.02 2.30 2.85
CA ALA A 51 -10.00 2.15 4.30
C ALA A 51 -10.78 3.30 4.93
N ALA A 52 -11.71 2.94 5.82
CA ALA A 52 -12.58 3.87 6.51
C ALA A 52 -12.71 3.53 7.99
N ASP A 53 -12.91 4.53 8.82
CA ASP A 53 -13.31 4.35 10.22
C ASP A 53 -14.78 3.93 10.26
N LEU A 54 -15.04 2.71 10.72
CA LEU A 54 -16.34 2.06 10.66
C LEU A 54 -16.53 1.23 11.91
N GLU A 55 -17.67 1.39 12.57
CA GLU A 55 -18.12 0.48 13.61
C GLU A 55 -18.48 -0.89 13.01
N GLU A 56 -18.45 -1.95 13.83
CA GLU A 56 -18.72 -3.33 13.35
C GLU A 56 -20.08 -3.49 12.69
N GLU A 57 -21.11 -2.78 13.18
CA GLU A 57 -22.46 -2.81 12.62
C GLU A 57 -22.46 -2.27 11.19
N HIS A 58 -21.82 -1.13 10.97
CA HIS A 58 -21.67 -0.52 9.64
C HIS A 58 -20.82 -1.40 8.72
N ALA A 59 -19.71 -1.95 9.20
CA ALA A 59 -18.86 -2.86 8.43
C ALA A 59 -19.64 -4.12 7.98
N THR A 60 -20.49 -4.65 8.85
CA THR A 60 -21.36 -5.80 8.57
C THR A 60 -22.50 -5.46 7.60
N ALA A 61 -23.02 -4.23 7.64
CA ALA A 61 -24.00 -3.77 6.66
C ALA A 61 -23.35 -3.61 5.28
N ILE A 62 -22.17 -2.98 5.22
CA ILE A 62 -21.42 -2.75 3.98
C ILE A 62 -21.03 -4.07 3.32
N SER A 63 -20.65 -5.10 4.08
CA SER A 63 -20.26 -6.40 3.51
C SER A 63 -21.38 -7.12 2.75
N LYS A 64 -22.64 -6.68 2.91
CA LYS A 64 -23.82 -7.24 2.22
C LYS A 64 -24.19 -6.46 0.96
N LEU A 65 -23.52 -5.33 0.68
CA LEU A 65 -23.83 -4.51 -0.48
C LEU A 65 -23.32 -5.15 -1.78
N PRO A 66 -24.07 -5.00 -2.89
CA PRO A 66 -23.61 -5.46 -4.19
C PRO A 66 -22.33 -4.71 -4.59
N GLY A 67 -21.36 -5.44 -5.14
CA GLY A 67 -20.05 -4.90 -5.51
C GLY A 67 -19.01 -4.89 -4.39
N VAL A 68 -19.40 -5.16 -3.14
CA VAL A 68 -18.45 -5.39 -2.05
C VAL A 68 -18.03 -6.86 -2.04
N VAL A 69 -16.74 -7.11 -2.24
CA VAL A 69 -16.17 -8.46 -2.26
C VAL A 69 -15.84 -8.91 -0.84
N SER A 70 -15.23 -8.04 -0.03
CA SER A 70 -14.94 -8.34 1.38
C SER A 70 -14.76 -7.09 2.22
N VAL A 71 -15.10 -7.17 3.51
CA VAL A 71 -14.80 -6.15 4.51
C VAL A 71 -14.03 -6.80 5.65
N PHE A 72 -12.89 -6.22 6.03
CA PHE A 72 -12.06 -6.75 7.10
C PHE A 72 -11.46 -5.64 7.96
N LEU A 73 -11.01 -6.00 9.17
CA LEU A 73 -10.41 -5.04 10.08
C LEU A 73 -9.10 -4.50 9.49
N ASN A 74 -8.95 -3.17 9.48
CA ASN A 74 -7.66 -2.57 9.11
C ASN A 74 -6.67 -2.86 10.24
N ARG A 75 -5.51 -3.41 9.91
CA ARG A 75 -4.46 -3.71 10.89
C ARG A 75 -3.27 -2.82 10.58
N GLU A 76 -2.80 -2.12 11.60
CA GLU A 76 -1.52 -1.45 11.51
C GLU A 76 -0.42 -2.51 11.48
N HIS A 77 0.31 -2.54 10.37
CA HIS A 77 1.49 -3.38 10.24
C HIS A 77 2.71 -2.54 10.58
N LYS A 78 3.47 -2.97 11.58
CA LYS A 78 4.79 -2.41 11.84
C LYS A 78 5.70 -2.90 10.73
N LEU A 79 6.09 -2.00 9.82
CA LEU A 79 7.07 -2.31 8.78
C LEU A 79 8.32 -2.88 9.46
N HIS A 80 8.66 -4.14 9.13
CA HIS A 80 9.90 -4.74 9.61
C HIS A 80 11.11 -4.37 8.74
N THR A 81 10.92 -3.50 7.74
CA THR A 81 11.94 -3.09 6.78
C THR A 81 13.11 -2.38 7.48
N THR A 82 14.10 -3.15 7.91
CA THR A 82 15.40 -2.61 8.32
C THR A 82 16.26 -2.49 7.08
N ARG A 83 16.28 -1.32 6.43
CA ARG A 83 17.33 -0.89 5.48
C ARG A 83 17.99 -2.07 4.75
N SER A 84 17.24 -2.83 3.96
CA SER A 84 17.66 -4.19 3.59
C SER A 84 18.97 -4.21 2.79
N TRP A 85 19.26 -3.14 2.05
CA TRP A 85 20.57 -2.92 1.42
C TRP A 85 21.69 -2.63 2.44
N GLY A 86 21.41 -1.86 3.49
CA GLY A 86 22.28 -1.72 4.66
C GLY A 86 22.45 -3.01 5.48
N PHE A 87 21.42 -3.85 5.60
CA PHE A 87 21.54 -5.17 6.24
C PHE A 87 22.48 -6.10 5.45
N LEU A 88 22.43 -6.03 4.12
CA LEU A 88 23.32 -6.78 3.25
C LEU A 88 24.75 -6.19 3.19
N GLY A 89 25.02 -5.07 3.88
CA GLY A 89 26.30 -4.38 3.86
C GLY A 89 26.65 -3.84 2.47
N LEU A 90 25.62 -3.58 1.66
CA LEU A 90 25.75 -3.11 0.27
C LEU A 90 25.79 -1.58 0.20
N GLU A 91 25.25 -0.87 1.19
CA GLU A 91 25.27 0.60 1.24
C GLU A 91 26.53 1.17 1.90
N ASP A 92 27.33 0.33 2.56
CA ASP A 92 28.52 0.79 3.26
C ASP A 92 29.68 0.96 2.27
N GLY A 93 29.85 2.20 1.79
CA GLY A 93 31.16 2.67 1.31
C GLY A 93 32.21 2.61 2.43
N ASP A 94 33.49 2.79 2.12
CA ASP A 94 34.50 2.91 3.18
C ASP A 94 34.12 4.10 4.08
N PRO A 95 33.80 3.89 5.37
CA PRO A 95 33.33 4.96 6.26
C PRO A 95 34.39 6.05 6.52
N LYS A 96 35.60 5.87 6.00
CA LYS A 96 36.71 6.84 6.04
C LYS A 96 36.97 7.51 4.69
N SER A 97 36.23 7.14 3.65
CA SER A 97 36.36 7.72 2.32
C SER A 97 35.40 8.90 2.18
N GLU A 98 35.95 10.07 1.87
CA GLU A 98 35.18 11.29 1.56
C GLU A 98 34.64 11.28 0.11
N THR A 99 34.88 10.21 -0.64
CA THR A 99 34.43 10.07 -2.03
C THR A 99 33.33 9.04 -2.14
N GLU A 100 32.27 9.32 -2.91
CA GLU A 100 31.17 8.38 -3.23
C GLU A 100 31.61 7.19 -4.12
N GLU A 101 32.91 6.97 -4.27
CA GLU A 101 33.45 5.88 -5.08
C GLU A 101 33.33 4.53 -4.35
N ILE A 102 32.68 3.58 -5.01
CA ILE A 102 32.56 2.21 -4.51
C ILE A 102 33.95 1.55 -4.50
N PRO A 103 34.50 1.17 -3.32
CA PRO A 103 35.87 0.68 -3.22
C PRO A 103 36.09 -0.59 -4.04
N SER A 104 37.31 -0.77 -4.56
CA SER A 104 37.70 -1.95 -5.35
C SER A 104 37.49 -3.29 -4.63
N PHE A 105 37.56 -3.28 -3.29
CA PHE A 105 37.36 -4.47 -2.45
C PHE A 105 35.88 -4.77 -2.12
N SER A 106 34.96 -3.87 -2.44
CA SER A 106 33.52 -4.03 -2.17
C SER A 106 32.92 -5.24 -2.86
N LEU A 107 31.85 -5.79 -2.26
CA LEU A 107 31.09 -6.90 -2.84
C LEU A 107 30.45 -6.52 -4.18
N TRP A 108 30.03 -5.27 -4.36
CA TRP A 108 29.51 -4.76 -5.63
C TRP A 108 30.46 -4.94 -6.80
N ARG A 109 31.73 -4.53 -6.66
CA ARG A 109 32.72 -4.69 -7.73
C ARG A 109 33.11 -6.15 -7.92
N LYS A 110 33.26 -6.93 -6.84
CA LYS A 110 33.58 -8.37 -6.92
C LYS A 110 32.48 -9.18 -7.60
N ALA A 111 31.22 -8.83 -7.36
CA ALA A 111 30.05 -9.45 -7.97
C ALA A 111 29.69 -8.87 -9.35
N GLY A 112 30.50 -7.96 -9.91
CA GLY A 112 30.20 -7.31 -11.19
C GLY A 112 28.86 -6.56 -11.19
N PHE A 113 28.50 -5.95 -10.06
CA PHE A 113 27.23 -5.27 -9.83
C PHE A 113 25.98 -6.13 -10.06
N GLY A 114 26.11 -7.45 -9.91
CA GLY A 114 25.00 -8.37 -10.16
C GLY A 114 24.65 -8.51 -11.64
N LYS A 115 25.63 -8.31 -12.53
CA LYS A 115 25.44 -8.54 -13.98
C LYS A 115 24.78 -9.90 -14.21
N ASP A 116 23.69 -9.89 -14.98
CA ASP A 116 22.88 -11.07 -15.35
C ASP A 116 22.18 -11.77 -14.15
N VAL A 117 22.05 -11.10 -13.00
CA VAL A 117 21.38 -11.61 -11.79
C VAL A 117 20.31 -10.63 -11.31
N ILE A 118 19.11 -11.14 -11.05
CA ILE A 118 18.04 -10.37 -10.38
C ILE A 118 17.88 -10.95 -8.97
N VAL A 119 18.06 -10.11 -7.95
CA VAL A 119 17.77 -10.46 -6.56
C VAL A 119 16.51 -9.69 -6.15
N ALA A 120 15.40 -10.40 -6.01
CA ALA A 120 14.18 -9.84 -5.45
C ALA A 120 14.23 -9.98 -3.93
N ASN A 121 13.99 -8.88 -3.22
CA ASN A 121 13.77 -8.92 -1.78
C ASN A 121 12.30 -8.65 -1.49
N LEU A 122 11.66 -9.55 -0.73
CA LEU A 122 10.30 -9.39 -0.27
C LEU A 122 10.34 -9.16 1.24
N ASP A 123 10.42 -7.89 1.63
CA ASP A 123 10.28 -7.51 3.03
C ASP A 123 8.79 -7.29 3.35
N THR A 124 8.38 -7.70 4.56
CA THR A 124 7.04 -7.45 5.12
C THR A 124 7.05 -6.39 6.19
#